data_AF-A0A2V8RXL9-F1
#
_entry.id   AF-A0A2V8RXL9-F1
#
_cell.length_a   1.000
_cell.length_b   1.000
_cell.length_c   1.000
_cell.angle_alpha   90.00
_cell.angle_beta   90.00
_cell.angle_gamma   90.00
#
_symmetry.space_group_name_H-M   'P 1'
#
loop_
_entity.id
_entity.type
_entity.pdbx_description
1 polymer ?
#
loop_
_entity_poly.entity_id
_entity_poly.type
_entity_poly.pdbx_seq_one_letter_code
_entity_poly.pdbx_strand_id
1 'polypeptide(L)'
;MATGIISRATHALRYFLLRRLPTCKQMSVVMSESLERRLTLRERISLRLHLWICIWCVWYLEHLHIVRDTLRARAAQTDATDTAAEPHLSLEARTRIKRTLGSNS
;
A
#
# COMPACT_ATOMS: atom_id res chain seq x y z
N MET A 1 1.69 13.59 42.40
CA MET A 1 0.80 14.57 41.71
C MET A 1 1.42 15.02 40.38
N ALA A 2 1.63 14.13 39.42
CA ALA A 2 2.29 14.46 38.14
C ALA A 2 1.60 13.82 36.91
N THR A 3 0.41 13.23 37.09
CA THR A 3 -0.31 12.47 36.06
C THR A 3 -1.37 13.28 35.33
N GLY A 4 -1.77 14.46 35.82
CA GLY A 4 -2.84 15.28 35.22
C GLY A 4 -2.40 16.25 34.12
N ILE A 5 -1.14 16.71 34.13
CA ILE A 5 -0.63 17.69 33.15
C ILE A 5 -0.18 16.99 31.86
N ILE A 6 0.41 15.79 32.00
CA ILE A 6 0.90 14.99 30.87
C ILE A 6 -0.26 14.53 29.97
N SER A 7 -1.41 14.16 30.53
CA SER A 7 -2.57 13.70 29.74
C SER A 7 -3.26 14.82 28.94
N ARG A 8 -3.27 16.05 29.46
CA ARG A 8 -3.83 17.22 28.75
C ARG A 8 -2.91 17.69 27.63
N ALA A 9 -1.60 17.67 27.88
CA ALA A 9 -0.59 17.97 26.86
C ALA A 9 -0.61 16.95 25.72
N THR A 10 -0.74 15.65 26.00
CA THR A 10 -0.85 14.62 24.96
C THR A 10 -2.15 14.73 24.17
N HIS A 11 -3.27 15.12 24.79
CA HIS A 11 -4.52 15.36 24.09
C HIS A 11 -4.46 16.60 23.18
N ALA A 12 -3.89 17.71 23.66
CA ALA A 12 -3.70 18.93 22.86
C ALA A 12 -2.73 18.69 21.70
N LEU A 13 -1.64 17.94 21.92
CA LEU A 13 -0.69 17.55 20.89
C LEU A 13 -1.33 16.62 19.86
N ARG A 14 -2.11 15.62 20.30
CA ARG A 14 -2.86 14.73 19.41
C ARG A 14 -3.88 15.50 18.59
N TYR A 15 -4.62 16.45 19.17
CA TYR A 15 -5.59 17.29 18.47
C TYR A 15 -4.92 18.23 17.46
N PHE A 16 -3.78 18.82 17.83
CA PHE A 16 -2.98 19.66 16.95
C PHE A 16 -2.39 18.85 15.77
N LEU A 17 -1.89 17.64 16.05
CA LEU A 17 -1.38 16.71 15.04
C LEU A 17 -2.52 16.22 14.12
N LEU A 18 -3.70 15.90 14.64
CA LEU A 18 -4.89 15.55 13.84
C LEU A 18 -5.35 16.69 12.92
N ARG A 19 -5.09 17.95 13.29
CA ARG A 19 -5.47 19.13 12.51
C ARG A 19 -4.42 19.53 11.46
N ARG A 20 -3.17 19.12 11.63
CA ARG A 20 -2.04 19.44 10.73
C ARG A 20 -1.65 18.28 9.83
N LEU A 21 -1.87 17.04 10.24
CA LEU A 21 -1.53 15.86 9.44
C LEU A 21 -2.68 15.50 8.49
N PRO A 22 -2.36 15.02 7.28
CA PRO A 22 -3.34 14.44 6.37
C PRO A 22 -4.16 13.33 7.04
N THR A 23 -5.43 13.25 6.63
CA THR A 23 -6.39 12.29 7.19
C THR A 23 -5.99 10.84 6.90
N CYS A 24 -6.45 9.88 7.71
CA CYS A 24 -6.19 8.45 7.46
C CYS A 24 -6.58 8.00 6.04
N LYS A 25 -7.63 8.60 5.46
CA LYS A 25 -8.06 8.35 4.07
C LYS A 25 -7.05 8.84 3.04
N GLN A 26 -6.46 10.01 3.23
CA GLN A 26 -5.39 10.48 2.36
C GLN A 26 -4.13 9.62 2.54
N MET A 27 -3.86 9.18 3.77
CA MET A 27 -2.73 8.31 4.04
C MET A 27 -2.88 6.94 3.41
N SER A 28 -4.07 6.34 3.40
CA SER A 28 -4.28 5.06 2.70
C SER A 28 -4.06 5.17 1.19
N VAL A 29 -4.41 6.31 0.58
CA VAL A 29 -4.10 6.59 -0.83
C VAL A 29 -2.59 6.70 -1.02
N VAL A 30 -1.90 7.49 -0.20
CA VAL A 30 -0.43 7.63 -0.26
C VAL A 30 0.29 6.30 -0.02
N MET A 31 -0.25 5.44 0.85
CA MET A 31 0.24 4.08 1.04
C MET A 31 0.01 3.26 -0.23
N SER A 32 -1.18 3.25 -0.81
CA SER A 32 -1.42 2.54 -2.08
C SER A 32 -0.56 3.08 -3.22
N GLU A 33 -0.31 4.38 -3.27
CA GLU A 33 0.59 4.98 -4.25
C GLU A 33 2.04 4.59 -3.97
N SER A 34 2.45 4.40 -2.72
CA SER A 34 3.79 3.89 -2.40
C SER A 34 4.06 2.49 -2.95
N LEU A 35 2.99 1.74 -3.20
CA LEU A 35 3.04 0.41 -3.76
C LEU A 35 3.30 0.46 -5.27
N GLU A 36 2.72 1.45 -5.98
CA GLU A 36 2.80 1.58 -7.44
C GLU A 36 3.94 2.52 -7.88
N ARG A 37 4.14 3.63 -7.18
CA ARG A 37 5.15 4.66 -7.46
C ARG A 37 6.09 4.87 -6.28
N ARG A 38 7.30 5.36 -6.56
CA ARG A 38 8.18 5.89 -5.51
C ARG A 38 7.55 7.15 -4.93
N LEU A 39 7.26 7.17 -3.63
CA LEU A 39 6.76 8.41 -3.01
C LEU A 39 7.84 9.49 -3.03
N THR A 40 7.39 10.73 -3.05
CA THR A 40 8.24 11.89 -2.77
C THR A 40 8.70 11.90 -1.31
N LEU A 41 9.85 12.53 -1.03
CA LEU A 41 10.41 12.60 0.33
C LEU A 41 9.43 13.23 1.33
N ARG A 42 8.64 14.22 0.89
CA ARG A 42 7.61 14.89 1.70
C ARG A 42 6.51 13.92 2.15
N GLU A 43 6.01 13.10 1.23
CA GLU A 43 4.98 12.10 1.52
C GLU A 43 5.50 11.04 2.49
N ARG A 44 6.76 10.61 2.34
CA ARG A 44 7.41 9.67 3.27
C ARG A 44 7.53 10.23 4.69
N ILE A 45 7.89 11.50 4.84
CA ILE A 45 7.98 12.16 6.15
C ILE A 45 6.58 12.30 6.77
N SER A 46 5.59 12.75 6.00
CA SER A 46 4.21 12.86 6.47
C SER A 46 3.62 11.51 6.89
N LEU A 47 3.91 10.46 6.12
CA LEU A 47 3.53 9.08 6.43
C LEU A 47 4.14 8.63 7.76
N ARG A 48 5.46 8.78 7.94
CA ARG A 48 6.12 8.44 9.22
C ARG A 48 5.49 9.17 10.39
N LEU A 49 5.27 10.48 10.28
CA LEU A 49 4.67 11.26 11.37
C LEU A 49 3.24 10.79 11.69
N HIS A 50 2.47 10.39 10.69
CA HIS A 50 1.11 9.87 10.87
C HIS A 50 1.09 8.49 11.55
N LEU A 51 1.99 7.58 11.14
CA LEU A 51 2.09 6.26 11.76
C LEU A 51 2.44 6.33 13.26
N TRP A 52 3.18 7.36 13.68
CA TRP A 52 3.51 7.54 15.10
C TRP A 52 2.29 7.85 15.98
N ILE A 53 1.25 8.47 15.42
CA ILE A 53 0.04 8.85 16.18
C ILE A 53 -1.15 7.92 15.95
N CYS A 54 -1.15 7.16 14.85
CA CYS A 54 -2.27 6.36 14.39
C CYS A 54 -1.85 4.90 14.21
N ILE A 55 -2.12 4.08 15.24
CA ILE A 55 -1.80 2.65 15.22
C ILE A 55 -2.56 1.86 14.14
N TRP A 56 -3.77 2.28 13.80
CA TRP A 56 -4.55 1.66 12.71
C TRP A 56 -3.84 1.78 11.36
N CYS A 57 -3.22 2.93 11.09
CA CYS A 57 -2.44 3.14 9.88
C CYS A 57 -1.14 2.32 9.88
N VAL A 58 -0.57 2.01 11.06
CA VAL A 58 0.57 1.08 11.18
C VAL A 58 0.15 -0.32 10.76
N TRP A 59 -0.94 -0.84 11.33
CA TRP A 59 -1.45 -2.18 11.03
C TRP A 59 -1.87 -2.34 9.56
N TYR A 60 -2.52 -1.33 9.00
CA TYR A 60 -2.90 -1.35 7.59
C TYR A 60 -1.67 -1.42 6.67
N LEU A 61 -0.61 -0.66 6.97
CA LEU A 61 0.62 -0.69 6.17
C LEU A 61 1.32 -2.06 6.26
N GLU A 62 1.34 -2.65 7.45
CA GLU A 62 1.90 -3.98 7.67
C GLU A 62 1.13 -5.05 6.89
N HIS A 63 -0.20 -5.00 6.92
CA HIS A 63 -1.04 -5.91 6.14
C HIS A 63 -0.78 -5.77 4.62
N LEU A 64 -0.64 -4.54 4.12
CA LEU A 64 -0.29 -4.31 2.71
C LEU A 64 1.07 -4.92 2.33
N HIS A 65 2.06 -4.87 3.23
CA HIS A 65 3.35 -5.52 2.98
C HIS A 65 3.23 -7.04 2.96
N ILE A 66 2.50 -7.65 3.90
CA ILE A 66 2.29 -9.11 3.93
C ILE A 66 1.65 -9.59 2.62
N VAL A 67 0.59 -8.92 2.16
CA VAL A 67 -0.07 -9.26 0.89
C VAL A 67 0.91 -9.14 -0.28
N ARG A 68 1.76 -8.12 -0.30
CA ARG A 68 2.77 -7.99 -1.37
C ARG A 68 3.86 -9.04 -1.30
N ASP A 69 4.38 -9.33 -0.12
CA ASP A 69 5.47 -10.27 0.05
C ASP A 69 5.02 -11.69 -0.28
N THR A 70 3.80 -12.05 0.08
CA THR A 70 3.19 -13.33 -0.32
C THR A 70 2.99 -13.43 -1.83
N LEU A 71 2.49 -12.37 -2.49
CA LEU A 71 2.35 -12.32 -3.95
C LEU A 71 3.70 -12.41 -4.66
N ARG A 72 4.72 -11.70 -4.17
CA ARG A 72 6.09 -11.75 -4.71
C ARG A 72 6.75 -13.11 -4.50
N ALA A 73 6.59 -13.70 -3.33
CA ALA A 73 7.09 -15.04 -3.03
C ALA A 73 6.43 -16.09 -3.95
N ARG A 74 5.15 -15.94 -4.25
CA ARG A 74 4.45 -16.80 -5.21
C ARG A 74 4.93 -16.58 -6.63
N ALA A 75 5.07 -15.33 -7.08
CA ALA A 75 5.62 -15.02 -8.40
C ALA A 75 7.02 -15.63 -8.58
N ALA A 76 7.92 -15.43 -7.61
CA ALA A 76 9.26 -16.00 -7.63
C ALA A 76 9.28 -17.54 -7.60
N GLN A 77 8.32 -18.18 -6.91
CA GLN A 77 8.16 -19.65 -6.96
C GLN A 77 7.68 -20.14 -8.33
N THR A 78 6.85 -19.35 -9.01
CA THR A 78 6.38 -19.66 -10.37
C THR A 78 7.55 -19.58 -11.34
N ASP A 79 8.38 -18.53 -11.25
CA ASP A 79 9.61 -18.39 -12.07
C ASP A 79 10.64 -19.50 -11.82
N ALA A 80 10.76 -20.00 -10.59
CA ALA A 80 11.69 -21.07 -10.24
C ALA A 80 11.21 -22.48 -10.65
N THR A 81 9.90 -22.68 -10.80
CA THR A 81 9.30 -23.98 -11.18
C THR A 81 9.07 -24.07 -12.69
N ASP A 82 8.92 -22.93 -13.37
CA ASP A 82 8.61 -22.84 -14.80
C ASP A 82 9.78 -22.30 -15.65
N THR A 83 10.97 -22.91 -15.55
CA THR A 83 11.99 -22.74 -16.61
C THR A 83 11.54 -23.38 -17.95
N ALA A 84 10.34 -23.97 -18.03
CA ALA A 84 9.77 -24.56 -19.25
C ALA A 84 8.39 -24.03 -19.66
N ALA A 85 7.74 -23.16 -18.88
CA ALA A 85 6.41 -22.64 -19.23
C ALA A 85 6.42 -21.11 -19.16
N GLU A 86 6.59 -20.46 -20.31
CA GLU A 86 6.21 -19.06 -20.42
C GLU A 86 4.78 -18.85 -19.89
N PRO A 87 4.47 -17.71 -19.25
CA PRO A 87 3.11 -17.36 -18.83
C PRO A 87 2.25 -17.16 -20.07
N HIS A 88 1.84 -18.26 -20.69
CA HIS A 88 1.15 -18.27 -21.95
C HIS A 88 -0.35 -18.30 -21.66
N LEU A 89 -1.06 -17.34 -22.24
CA LEU A 89 -2.52 -17.39 -22.28
C LEU A 89 -2.93 -18.74 -22.87
N SER A 90 -3.98 -19.36 -22.29
CA SER A 90 -4.64 -20.48 -22.95
C SER A 90 -4.95 -20.12 -24.40
N LEU A 91 -4.82 -21.08 -25.31
CA LEU A 91 -5.13 -20.91 -26.73
C LEU A 91 -6.53 -20.28 -26.94
N GLU A 92 -7.49 -20.63 -26.08
CA GLU A 92 -8.83 -20.06 -26.08
C GLU A 92 -8.83 -18.57 -25.68
N ALA A 93 -8.08 -18.19 -24.65
CA ALA A 93 -7.95 -16.80 -24.22
C ALA A 93 -7.28 -15.95 -25.30
N ARG A 94 -6.25 -16.49 -25.98
CA ARG A 94 -5.54 -15.81 -27.08
C ARG A 94 -6.44 -15.60 -28.30
N THR A 95 -7.22 -16.60 -28.69
CA THR A 95 -8.15 -16.50 -29.84
C THR A 95 -9.30 -15.53 -29.56
N ARG A 96 -9.84 -15.52 -28.33
CA ARG A 96 -10.83 -14.54 -27.89
C ARG A 96 -10.31 -13.11 -28.01
N ILE A 97 -9.13 -12.82 -27.45
CA ILE A 97 -8.52 -11.48 -27.49
C ILE A 97 -8.24 -11.05 -28.94
N LYS A 98 -7.69 -11.95 -29.77
CA LYS A 98 -7.43 -11.66 -31.18
C LYS A 98 -8.70 -11.33 -31.96
N ARG A 99 -9.81 -12.01 -31.69
CA ARG A 99 -11.12 -11.74 -32.32
C ARG A 99 -11.66 -10.36 -31.94
N THR A 100 -11.57 -9.98 -30.67
CA THR A 100 -12.05 -8.66 -30.19
C THR A 100 -11.22 -7.50 -30.76
N LEU A 101 -9.91 -7.66 -30.86
CA LEU A 101 -9.04 -6.63 -31.46
C LEU A 101 -9.21 -6.55 -32.98
N GLY A 102 -9.43 -7.70 -33.64
CA GLY A 102 -9.62 -7.76 -35.10
C GLY A 102 -10.99 -7.29 -35.60
N SER A 103 -12.02 -7.21 -34.75
CA SER A 103 -13.35 -6.69 -35.14
C SER A 103 -13.50 -5.17 -34.93
N ASN A 104 -12.46 -4.49 -34.44
CA ASN A 104 -12.42 -3.05 -34.19
C ASN A 104 -11.43 -2.32 -35.13
N SER A 105 -11.08 -2.95 -36.27
CA SER A 105 -10.36 -2.34 -37.40
C SER A 105 -11.23 -2.33 -38.65
#